data_AF-A0A2H0PHZ8-F1
#
_entry.id   AF-A0A2H0PHZ8-F1
#
_cell.length_a   1.000
_cell.length_b   1.000
_cell.length_c   1.000
_cell.angle_alpha   90.00
_cell.angle_beta   90.00
_cell.angle_gamma   90.00
#
_symmetry.space_group_name_H-M   'P 1'
#
loop_
_entity.id
_entity.type
_entity.pdbx_description
1 polymer ?
#
loop_
_entity_poly.entity_id
_entity_poly.type
_entity_poly.pdbx_seq_one_letter_code
_entity_poly.pdbx_strand_id
1 'polypeptide(L)'
;MAGPNSTNTALIPPPKITMISSIQHLPSYKSECFLRQKYLEEKLSIREIAAQIFSARSTVAWHLKAFGIPLRSEDEANKLQKAQLAYGEKRRNREPQSHQRELETIEKMQELRAQGFSFRKIAQVLTAMKIPTKEGKKKWHPFVIQRILEHS
;
A
#
# COMPACT_ATOMS: atom_id res chain seq x y z
N MET A 1 36.98 -67.79 -50.44
CA MET A 1 36.75 -67.88 -48.99
C MET A 1 35.99 -66.63 -48.57
N ALA A 2 34.67 -66.73 -48.35
CA ALA A 2 33.83 -65.61 -47.91
C ALA A 2 33.58 -65.76 -46.40
N GLY A 3 34.02 -64.77 -45.61
CA GLY A 3 33.80 -64.72 -44.16
C GLY A 3 32.38 -64.21 -43.81
N PRO A 4 31.83 -64.57 -42.64
CA PRO A 4 30.44 -64.29 -42.30
C PRO A 4 30.22 -62.82 -41.93
N ASN A 5 29.06 -62.33 -42.37
CA ASN A 5 28.54 -60.99 -42.14
C ASN A 5 28.40 -60.67 -40.65
N SER A 6 29.18 -59.70 -40.15
CA SER A 6 28.91 -59.03 -38.88
C SER A 6 27.62 -58.21 -39.01
N THR A 7 26.52 -58.72 -38.45
CA THR A 7 25.29 -57.95 -38.28
C THR A 7 25.56 -56.80 -37.32
N ASN A 8 25.75 -55.61 -37.90
CA ASN A 8 25.88 -54.35 -37.17
C ASN A 8 24.51 -53.96 -36.60
N THR A 9 24.11 -54.61 -35.50
CA THR A 9 22.94 -54.22 -34.72
C THR A 9 23.30 -52.96 -33.96
N ALA A 10 23.14 -51.81 -34.62
CA ALA A 10 23.24 -50.51 -33.97
C ALA A 10 22.23 -50.47 -32.82
N LEU A 11 22.72 -50.46 -31.58
CA LEU A 11 21.94 -50.25 -30.36
C LEU A 11 21.36 -48.84 -30.40
N ILE A 12 20.13 -48.68 -30.91
CA ILE A 12 19.42 -47.41 -30.86
C ILE A 12 19.02 -47.18 -29.39
N PRO A 13 19.52 -46.13 -28.72
CA PRO A 13 19.14 -45.86 -27.34
C PRO A 13 17.65 -45.50 -27.28
N PRO A 14 16.96 -45.88 -26.18
CA PRO A 14 15.54 -45.59 -26.05
C PRO A 14 15.28 -44.08 -26.12
N PRO A 15 14.22 -43.65 -26.83
CA PRO A 15 13.94 -42.23 -27.00
C PRO A 15 13.64 -41.57 -25.65
N LYS A 16 14.32 -40.45 -25.38
CA LYS A 16 14.13 -39.66 -24.16
C LYS A 16 12.86 -38.81 -24.29
N ILE A 17 11.76 -39.30 -23.75
CA ILE A 17 10.48 -38.57 -23.71
C ILE A 17 10.55 -37.53 -22.59
N THR A 18 10.28 -36.27 -22.91
CA THR A 18 10.20 -35.18 -21.93
C THR A 18 8.80 -34.59 -21.99
N MET A 19 8.06 -34.65 -20.87
CA MET A 19 6.74 -34.02 -20.75
C MET A 19 6.92 -32.51 -20.56
N ILE A 20 6.46 -31.72 -21.53
CA ILE A 20 6.44 -30.26 -21.44
C ILE A 20 5.01 -29.85 -21.11
N SER A 21 4.73 -29.57 -19.84
CA SER A 21 3.48 -28.92 -19.45
C SER A 21 3.66 -27.41 -19.46
N SER A 22 2.73 -26.69 -20.10
CA SER A 22 2.68 -25.23 -20.02
C SER A 22 1.70 -24.84 -18.92
N ILE A 23 2.21 -24.24 -17.85
CA ILE A 23 1.37 -23.65 -16.81
C ILE A 23 0.89 -22.30 -17.34
N GLN A 24 -0.30 -22.26 -17.92
CA GLN A 24 -0.94 -21.01 -18.31
C GLN A 24 -1.54 -20.37 -17.06
N HIS A 25 -0.84 -19.41 -16.46
CA HIS A 25 -1.44 -18.58 -15.41
C HIS A 25 -2.40 -17.60 -16.07
N LEU A 26 -3.70 -17.77 -15.84
CA LEU A 26 -4.68 -16.78 -16.28
C LEU A 26 -4.34 -15.46 -15.57
N PRO A 27 -4.15 -14.35 -16.29
CA PRO A 27 -3.82 -13.10 -15.64
C PRO A 27 -4.93 -12.73 -14.65
N SER A 28 -4.55 -12.46 -13.39
CA SER A 28 -5.47 -12.41 -12.25
C SER A 28 -6.61 -11.39 -12.41
N TYR A 29 -6.46 -10.37 -13.26
CA TYR A 29 -7.52 -9.40 -13.58
C TYR A 29 -8.68 -9.98 -14.42
N LYS A 30 -8.49 -11.13 -15.09
CA LYS A 30 -9.56 -11.80 -15.87
C LYS A 30 -10.42 -12.73 -15.02
N SER A 31 -10.04 -12.97 -13.77
CA SER A 31 -10.82 -13.79 -12.85
C SER A 31 -11.84 -12.92 -12.12
N GLU A 32 -13.13 -13.15 -12.38
CA GLU A 32 -14.22 -12.48 -11.67
C GLU A 32 -14.14 -12.73 -10.16
N CYS A 33 -13.92 -13.99 -9.76
CA CYS A 33 -13.82 -14.38 -8.36
C CYS A 33 -12.69 -13.60 -7.65
N PHE A 34 -11.52 -13.49 -8.28
CA PHE A 34 -10.40 -12.71 -7.75
C PHE A 34 -10.78 -11.23 -7.57
N LEU A 35 -11.40 -10.61 -8.59
CA LEU A 35 -11.79 -9.20 -8.52
C LEU A 35 -12.88 -8.97 -7.47
N ARG A 36 -13.86 -9.86 -7.33
CA ARG A 36 -14.90 -9.78 -6.29
C ARG A 36 -14.28 -9.90 -4.90
N GLN A 37 -13.43 -10.90 -4.67
CA GLN A 37 -12.74 -11.08 -3.39
C GLN A 37 -11.92 -9.84 -3.03
N LYS A 38 -11.03 -9.38 -3.93
CA LYS A 38 -10.16 -8.23 -3.66
C LYS A 38 -10.94 -6.92 -3.51
N TYR A 39 -11.99 -6.72 -4.31
CA TYR A 39 -12.72 -5.45 -4.35
C TYR A 39 -13.87 -5.37 -3.34
N LEU A 40 -14.66 -6.43 -3.14
CA LEU A 40 -15.83 -6.37 -2.26
C LEU A 40 -15.46 -6.81 -0.83
N GLU A 41 -14.71 -7.90 -0.69
CA GLU A 41 -14.39 -8.47 0.63
C GLU A 41 -13.19 -7.76 1.27
N GLU A 42 -12.06 -7.74 0.58
CA GLU A 42 -10.83 -7.10 1.09
C GLU A 42 -10.84 -5.57 0.94
N LYS A 43 -11.86 -5.01 0.29
CA LYS A 43 -12.08 -3.56 0.11
C LYS A 43 -10.88 -2.81 -0.54
N LEU A 44 -10.01 -3.52 -1.25
CA LEU A 44 -8.87 -2.91 -1.93
C LEU A 44 -9.33 -1.95 -3.03
N SER A 45 -8.61 -0.85 -3.23
CA SER A 45 -8.87 0.06 -4.33
C SER A 45 -8.39 -0.53 -5.65
N ILE A 46 -8.98 -0.06 -6.75
CA ILE A 46 -8.57 -0.43 -8.12
C ILE A 46 -7.07 -0.23 -8.33
N ARG A 47 -6.47 0.81 -7.72
CA ARG A 47 -5.04 1.11 -7.83
C ARG A 47 -4.18 0.06 -7.16
N GLU A 48 -4.61 -0.48 -6.02
CA GLU A 48 -3.85 -1.52 -5.30
C GLU A 48 -3.99 -2.86 -5.94
N ILE A 49 -5.20 -3.22 -6.37
CA ILE A 49 -5.43 -4.44 -7.15
C ILE A 49 -4.53 -4.42 -8.38
N ALA A 50 -4.49 -3.28 -9.09
CA ALA A 50 -3.62 -3.05 -10.23
C ALA A 50 -2.12 -3.17 -9.86
N ALA A 51 -1.68 -2.58 -8.74
CA ALA A 51 -0.30 -2.68 -8.28
C ALA A 51 0.09 -4.12 -7.89
N GLN A 52 -0.82 -4.86 -7.24
CA GLN A 52 -0.59 -6.22 -6.78
C GLN A 52 -0.43 -7.21 -7.95
N ILE A 53 -1.17 -7.00 -9.04
CA ILE A 53 -1.15 -7.86 -10.23
C ILE A 53 -0.33 -7.25 -11.37
N PHE A 54 0.40 -6.17 -11.10
CA PHE A 54 1.22 -5.42 -12.07
C PHE A 54 0.48 -5.09 -13.38
N SER A 55 -0.78 -4.68 -13.27
CA SER A 55 -1.62 -4.31 -14.41
C SER A 55 -2.00 -2.83 -14.38
N ALA A 56 -2.46 -2.30 -15.51
CA ALA A 56 -2.95 -0.93 -15.55
C ALA A 56 -4.27 -0.81 -14.77
N ARG A 57 -4.46 0.32 -14.08
CA ARG A 57 -5.69 0.62 -13.32
C ARG A 57 -6.92 0.60 -14.22
N SER A 58 -6.79 1.10 -15.45
CA SER A 58 -7.85 1.09 -16.46
C SER A 58 -8.27 -0.34 -16.81
N THR A 59 -7.33 -1.28 -16.92
CA THR A 59 -7.61 -2.69 -17.19
C THR A 59 -8.46 -3.33 -16.09
N VAL A 60 -8.11 -3.09 -14.82
CA VAL A 60 -8.88 -3.59 -13.67
C VAL A 60 -10.27 -2.95 -13.64
N ALA A 61 -10.37 -1.64 -13.84
CA ALA A 61 -11.65 -0.93 -13.88
C ALA A 61 -12.56 -1.43 -15.01
N TRP A 62 -11.99 -1.73 -16.18
CA TRP A 62 -12.73 -2.30 -17.31
C TRP A 62 -13.28 -3.68 -16.97
N HIS A 63 -12.47 -4.57 -16.38
CA HIS A 63 -12.92 -5.92 -15.99
C HIS A 63 -13.98 -5.89 -14.89
N LEU A 64 -13.86 -4.98 -13.90
CA LEU A 64 -14.91 -4.78 -12.90
C LEU A 64 -16.26 -4.45 -13.55
N LYS A 65 -16.27 -3.55 -14.55
CA LYS A 65 -17.47 -3.22 -15.32
C LYS A 65 -17.97 -4.41 -16.15
N ALA A 66 -17.07 -5.12 -16.81
CA ALA A 66 -17.41 -6.27 -17.65
C ALA A 66 -18.07 -7.40 -16.83
N PHE A 67 -17.64 -7.61 -15.59
CA PHE A 67 -18.24 -8.58 -14.66
C PHE A 67 -19.44 -8.03 -13.87
N GLY A 68 -19.92 -6.82 -14.18
CA GLY A 68 -21.07 -6.21 -13.51
C GLY A 68 -20.82 -5.86 -12.04
N ILE A 69 -19.57 -5.67 -11.62
CA ILE A 69 -19.22 -5.25 -10.26
C ILE A 69 -19.32 -3.72 -10.20
N PRO A 70 -20.22 -3.15 -9.37
CA PRO A 70 -20.41 -1.71 -9.31
C PRO A 70 -19.16 -1.02 -8.79
N LEU A 71 -18.78 0.10 -9.40
CA LEU A 71 -17.69 0.92 -8.90
C LEU A 71 -18.18 1.71 -7.68
N ARG A 72 -17.37 1.73 -6.63
CA ARG A 72 -17.60 2.53 -5.42
C ARG A 72 -17.82 4.00 -5.77
N SER A 73 -18.74 4.63 -5.05
CA SER A 73 -18.95 6.07 -5.13
C SER A 73 -17.76 6.84 -4.54
N GLU A 74 -17.65 8.12 -4.89
CA GLU A 74 -16.61 8.98 -4.33
C GLU A 74 -16.74 9.11 -2.80
N ASP A 75 -17.96 9.12 -2.28
CA ASP A 75 -18.24 9.13 -0.84
C ASP A 75 -17.76 7.87 -0.14
N GLU A 76 -18.01 6.69 -0.72
CA GLU A 76 -17.51 5.42 -0.20
C GLU A 76 -15.99 5.37 -0.22
N ALA A 77 -15.37 5.84 -1.31
CA ALA A 77 -13.92 5.93 -1.42
C ALA A 77 -13.34 6.89 -0.37
N ASN A 78 -14.01 8.00 -0.11
CA ASN A 78 -13.60 9.01 0.89
C ASN A 78 -13.77 8.49 2.33
N LYS A 79 -14.86 7.77 2.64
CA LYS A 79 -15.07 7.14 3.96
C LYS A 79 -13.94 6.15 4.31
N LEU A 80 -13.52 5.34 3.34
CA LEU A 80 -12.39 4.41 3.52
C LEU A 80 -11.05 5.14 3.72
N GLN A 81 -10.93 6.38 3.24
CA GLN A 81 -9.70 7.17 3.33
C GLN A 81 -9.66 8.14 4.53
N LYS A 82 -10.79 8.49 5.13
CA LYS A 82 -10.93 9.59 6.11
C LYS A 82 -10.62 9.24 7.58
N ALA A 83 -9.72 8.30 7.85
CA ALA A 83 -9.12 8.27 9.19
C ALA A 83 -8.26 9.52 9.33
N GLN A 84 -8.66 10.47 10.20
CA GLN A 84 -7.81 11.61 10.53
C GLN A 84 -6.60 11.06 11.30
N LEU A 85 -5.41 11.21 10.72
CA LEU A 85 -4.16 10.81 11.36
C LEU A 85 -3.84 11.73 12.52
N ALA A 86 -3.26 11.18 13.58
CA ALA A 86 -2.72 12.00 14.65
C ALA A 86 -1.54 12.84 14.16
N TYR A 87 -1.20 13.88 14.92
CA TYR A 87 0.08 14.56 14.72
C TYR A 87 1.20 13.59 15.11
N GLY A 88 2.24 13.45 14.29
CA GLY A 88 3.25 12.40 14.43
C GLY A 88 3.07 11.23 13.45
N GLU A 89 1.89 11.07 12.85
CA GLU A 89 1.60 9.97 11.92
C GLU A 89 1.36 10.45 10.50
N LYS A 90 2.02 9.85 9.52
CA LYS A 90 1.78 10.12 8.10
C LYS A 90 1.37 8.84 7.41
N ARG A 91 0.28 8.90 6.64
CA ARG A 91 -0.14 7.77 5.81
C ARG A 91 0.87 7.55 4.69
N ARG A 92 1.48 6.38 4.68
CA ARG A 92 2.26 5.86 3.55
C ARG A 92 1.78 4.45 3.27
N ASN A 93 1.36 4.18 2.03
CA ASN A 93 0.80 2.88 1.65
C ASN A 93 -0.37 2.43 2.55
N ARG A 94 -1.29 3.35 2.88
CA ARG A 94 -2.46 3.20 3.79
C ARG A 94 -2.17 2.97 5.27
N GLU A 95 -0.99 2.45 5.60
CA GLU A 95 -0.59 2.31 6.98
C GLU A 95 -0.19 3.67 7.59
N PRO A 96 -0.55 3.93 8.86
CA PRO A 96 0.01 5.04 9.61
C PRO A 96 1.51 4.75 9.84
N GLN A 97 2.37 5.55 9.20
CA GLN A 97 3.81 5.51 9.43
C GLN A 97 4.21 6.69 10.31
N SER A 98 5.17 6.49 11.22
CA SER A 98 5.77 7.57 11.99
C SER A 98 6.38 8.64 11.08
N HIS A 99 6.11 9.92 11.40
CA HIS A 99 6.70 11.06 10.73
C HIS A 99 7.70 11.74 11.65
N GLN A 100 8.99 11.44 11.45
CA GLN A 100 10.07 11.83 12.35
C GLN A 100 10.05 13.31 12.75
N ARG A 101 9.88 14.23 11.80
CA ARG A 101 9.84 15.67 12.10
C ARG A 101 8.66 16.08 12.99
N GLU A 102 7.51 15.41 12.85
CA GLU A 102 6.36 15.69 13.71
C GLU A 102 6.58 15.08 15.11
N LEU A 103 7.22 13.92 15.21
CA LEU A 103 7.61 13.30 16.48
C LEU A 103 8.62 14.16 17.25
N GLU A 104 9.67 14.66 16.60
CA GLU A 104 10.64 15.61 17.19
C GLU A 104 9.93 16.87 17.72
N THR A 105 8.86 17.30 17.05
CA THR A 105 8.07 18.43 17.51
C THR A 105 7.25 18.08 18.77
N ILE A 106 6.71 16.85 18.85
CA ILE A 106 5.98 16.37 20.04
C ILE A 106 6.92 16.26 21.23
N GLU A 107 8.10 15.68 21.04
CA GLU A 107 9.15 15.62 22.07
C GLU A 107 9.49 17.02 22.59
N LYS A 108 9.70 17.99 21.69
CA LYS A 108 9.94 19.38 22.06
C LYS A 108 8.77 20.02 22.82
N MET A 109 7.52 19.68 22.47
CA MET A 109 6.34 20.14 23.24
C MET A 109 6.35 19.58 24.67
N GLN A 110 6.71 18.30 24.83
CA GLN A 110 6.84 17.64 26.13
C GLN A 110 7.96 18.25 26.97
N GLU A 111 9.14 18.50 26.39
CA GLU A 111 10.26 19.17 27.06
C GLU A 111 9.87 20.56 27.56
N LEU A 112 9.26 21.38 26.71
CA LEU A 112 8.79 22.72 27.12
C LEU A 112 7.72 22.63 28.20
N ARG A 113 6.88 21.58 28.18
CA ARG A 113 5.88 21.37 29.22
C ARG A 113 6.53 20.98 30.55
N ALA A 114 7.55 20.13 30.53
CA ALA A 114 8.33 19.74 31.70
C ALA A 114 9.08 20.93 32.33
N GLN A 115 9.52 21.89 31.51
CA GLN A 115 10.11 23.16 31.96
C GLN A 115 9.08 24.14 32.57
N GLY A 116 7.79 23.76 32.63
CA GLY A 116 6.73 24.57 33.25
C GLY A 116 6.09 25.61 32.32
N PHE A 117 6.41 25.61 31.03
CA PHE A 117 5.77 26.54 30.10
C PHE A 117 4.28 26.23 29.90
N SER A 118 3.48 27.29 29.76
CA SER A 118 2.05 27.17 29.44
C SER A 118 1.85 26.85 27.95
N PHE A 119 0.74 26.18 27.60
CA PHE A 119 0.43 25.84 26.20
C PHE A 119 0.41 27.06 25.27
N ARG A 120 0.02 28.24 25.77
CA ARG A 120 0.08 29.51 25.04
C ARG A 120 1.52 29.90 24.70
N LYS A 121 2.44 29.78 25.66
CA LYS A 121 3.85 30.08 25.44
C LYS A 121 4.50 29.09 24.49
N ILE A 122 4.17 27.80 24.61
CA ILE A 122 4.64 26.75 23.69
C ILE A 122 4.17 27.06 22.26
N ALA A 123 2.90 27.42 22.05
CA ALA A 123 2.39 27.81 20.74
C ALA A 123 3.13 29.00 20.11
N GLN A 124 3.44 30.02 20.91
CA GLN A 124 4.23 31.17 20.47
C GLN A 124 5.64 30.75 20.04
N VAL A 125 6.30 29.92 20.85
CA VAL A 125 7.65 29.41 20.58
C VAL A 125 7.69 28.59 19.29
N LEU A 126 6.76 27.64 19.10
CA LEU A 126 6.67 26.83 17.87
C LEU A 126 6.40 27.67 16.63
N THR A 127 5.52 28.68 16.76
CA THR A 127 5.21 29.61 15.66
C THR A 127 6.41 30.49 15.32
N ALA A 128 7.15 30.98 16.33
CA ALA A 128 8.36 31.77 16.15
C ALA A 128 9.49 30.96 15.48
N MET A 129 9.61 29.67 15.84
CA MET A 129 10.55 28.73 15.20
C MET A 129 10.12 28.28 13.80
N LYS A 130 8.98 28.76 13.28
CA LYS A 130 8.42 28.41 11.96
C LYS A 130 8.22 26.90 11.77
N ILE A 131 7.91 26.18 12.85
CA ILE A 131 7.59 24.75 12.78
C ILE A 131 6.19 24.60 12.17
N PRO A 132 6.04 23.90 11.03
CA PRO A 132 4.77 23.76 10.36
C PRO A 132 3.77 22.94 11.18
N THR A 133 2.49 23.29 11.08
CA THR A 133 1.40 22.46 11.62
C THR A 133 1.10 21.30 10.67
N LYS A 134 0.18 20.39 11.04
CA LYS A 134 -0.22 19.25 10.19
C LYS A 134 -0.64 19.67 8.76
N GLU A 135 -1.31 20.81 8.66
CA GLU A 135 -1.76 21.43 7.40
C GLU A 135 -0.75 22.47 6.86
N GLY A 136 0.46 22.51 7.43
CA GLY A 136 1.59 23.32 7.01
C GLY A 136 1.52 24.78 7.48
N LYS A 137 0.58 25.56 6.95
CA LYS A 137 0.66 27.04 6.93
C LYS A 137 0.00 27.76 8.11
N LYS A 138 -0.60 27.03 9.05
CA LYS A 138 -1.35 27.63 10.17
C LYS A 138 -0.46 27.85 11.38
N LYS A 139 -0.72 28.93 12.13
CA LYS A 139 -0.13 29.19 13.45
C LYS A 139 -0.53 28.09 14.44
N TRP A 140 0.32 27.80 15.41
CA TRP A 140 0.00 26.85 16.46
C TRP A 140 -1.10 27.42 17.37
N HIS A 141 -2.18 26.66 17.55
CA HIS A 141 -3.23 27.00 18.50
C HIS A 141 -3.00 26.24 19.82
N PRO A 142 -3.08 26.87 21.00
CA PRO A 142 -2.78 26.22 22.28
C PRO A 142 -3.60 24.95 22.55
N PHE A 143 -4.89 24.96 22.18
CA PHE A 143 -5.77 23.79 22.32
C PHE A 143 -5.31 22.58 21.50
N VAL A 144 -4.70 22.80 20.33
CA VAL A 144 -4.19 21.71 19.48
C VAL A 144 -3.00 21.05 20.15
N ILE A 145 -2.11 21.84 20.75
CA ILE A 145 -0.94 21.33 21.50
C ILE A 145 -1.41 20.50 22.69
N GLN A 146 -2.37 21.02 23.45
CA GLN A 146 -2.97 20.27 24.56
C GLN A 146 -3.53 18.93 24.08
N ARG A 147 -4.35 18.93 23.02
CA ARG A 147 -4.95 17.71 22.48
C ARG A 147 -3.90 16.70 21.99
N ILE A 148 -2.82 17.17 21.37
CA ILE A 148 -1.70 16.32 20.94
C ILE A 148 -1.04 15.68 22.16
N LEU A 149 -0.72 16.48 23.19
CA LEU A 149 -0.07 16.00 24.41
C LEU A 149 -0.95 15.08 25.28
N GLU A 150 -2.28 15.21 25.19
CA GLU A 150 -3.23 14.31 25.87
C GLU A 150 -3.28 12.91 25.24
N HIS A 151 -2.91 12.79 23.96
CA HIS A 151 -2.97 11.53 23.20
C HIS A 151 -1.59 10.99 22.79
N SER A 152 -0.50 11.62 23.26
CA SER A 152 0.90 11.24 23.00
C SER A 152 1.52 10.60 24.23
#